data_AF-A0AAW8UDX3-F1
#
_entry.id   AF-A0AAW8UDX3-F1
#
_cell.length_a   1.000
_cell.length_b   1.000
_cell.length_c   1.000
_cell.angle_alpha   90.00
_cell.angle_beta   90.00
_cell.angle_gamma   90.00
#
_symmetry.space_group_name_H-M   'P 1'
#
loop_
_entity.id
_entity.type
_entity.pdbx_description
1 polymer ?
#
loop_
_entity_poly.entity_id
_entity_poly.type
_entity_poly.pdbx_seq_one_letter_code
_entity_poly.pdbx_strand_id
1 'polypeptide(L)' 'MNREVKNFPLLLTREMAANFLGVDPKSFDKYIRSSDELKRFMVGKQERYTINELEKFIVNHSIH' A
#
# COMPACT_ATOMS: atom_id res chain seq x y z
N MET A 1 -18.25 -13.64 -4.67
CA MET A 1 -16.80 -13.60 -4.44
C MET A 1 -16.50 -12.66 -3.27
N ASN A 2 -15.44 -12.94 -2.51
CA ASN A 2 -15.28 -12.77 -1.06
C ASN A 2 -15.56 -11.40 -0.43
N ARG A 3 -16.31 -11.42 0.68
CA ARG A 3 -16.74 -10.27 1.50
C ARG A 3 -15.75 -9.98 2.65
N GLU A 4 -14.46 -9.83 2.35
CA GLU A 4 -13.43 -9.56 3.37
C GLU A 4 -12.74 -8.19 3.22
N VAL A 5 -13.14 -7.38 2.23
CA VAL A 5 -12.64 -6.00 2.04
C VAL A 5 -13.16 -5.03 3.12
N LYS A 6 -13.91 -5.52 4.12
CA LYS A 6 -14.80 -4.67 4.94
C LYS A 6 -14.18 -3.89 6.10
N ASN A 7 -12.90 -4.04 6.44
CA ASN A 7 -12.32 -3.33 7.59
C ASN A 7 -11.16 -2.38 7.29
N PHE A 8 -10.79 -2.20 6.02
CA PHE A 8 -9.79 -1.20 5.67
C PHE A 8 -10.46 0.08 5.17
N PRO A 9 -10.05 1.26 5.66
CA PRO A 9 -10.50 2.52 5.10
C PRO A 9 -10.05 2.62 3.63
N LEU A 10 -10.75 3.45 2.84
CA LEU A 10 -10.37 3.76 1.45
C LEU A 10 -8.90 4.22 1.32
N LEU A 11 -8.40 4.88 2.36
CA LEU A 11 -7.05 5.44 2.45
C LEU A 11 -6.31 4.81 3.64
N LEU A 12 -5.42 3.88 3.32
CA LEU A 12 -4.56 3.17 4.26
C LEU A 12 -3.43 4.08 4.76
N THR A 13 -3.11 3.96 6.06
CA THR A 13 -1.84 4.47 6.58
C THR A 13 -0.67 3.61 6.08
N ARG A 14 0.55 4.10 6.28
CA ARG A 14 1.78 3.30 6.16
C ARG A 14 1.67 1.94 6.87
N GLU A 15 1.25 1.93 8.13
CA GLU A 15 1.15 0.70 8.92
C GLU A 15 0.09 -0.25 8.37
N MET A 16 -1.08 0.26 7.97
CA MET A 16 -2.12 -0.56 7.36
C MET A 16 -1.70 -1.09 5.99
N ALA A 17 -0.97 -0.31 5.20
CA ALA A 17 -0.45 -0.74 3.90
C ALA A 17 0.61 -1.84 4.04
N ALA A 18 1.52 -1.69 5.01
CA ALA A 18 2.51 -2.72 5.35
C ALA A 18 1.81 -4.01 5.82
N ASN A 19 0.84 -3.89 6.72
CA ASN A 19 0.05 -5.02 7.21
C ASN A 19 -0.79 -5.69 6.10
N PHE A 20 -1.39 -4.89 5.21
CA PHE A 20 -2.16 -5.38 4.07
C PHE A 20 -1.29 -6.23 3.13
N LEU A 21 -0.06 -5.81 2.89
CA LEU A 21 0.90 -6.54 2.05
C LEU A 21 1.62 -7.68 2.78
N GLY A 22 1.40 -7.84 4.10
CA GLY A 22 2.08 -8.86 4.91
C GLY A 22 3.59 -8.60 5.09
N VAL A 23 4.02 -7.34 5.03
CA VAL A 23 5.43 -6.94 5.17
C VAL A 23 5.63 -6.04 6.39
N ASP A 24 6.83 -6.06 6.96
CA ASP A 24 7.21 -5.14 8.03
C ASP A 24 7.26 -3.67 7.52
N PRO A 25 6.86 -2.66 8.32
CA PRO A 25 6.89 -1.25 7.93
C PRO A 25 8.24 -0.73 7.44
N LYS A 26 9.37 -1.29 7.88
CA LYS A 26 10.71 -0.93 7.42
C LYS A 26 10.96 -1.43 6.00
N SER A 27 10.52 -2.66 5.70
CA SER A 27 10.56 -3.22 4.34
C SER A 27 9.61 -2.48 3.42
N PHE A 28 8.42 -2.12 3.91
CA PHE A 28 7.48 -1.28 3.18
C PHE A 28 8.12 0.05 2.77
N ASP A 29 8.78 0.76 3.70
CA ASP A 29 9.44 2.02 3.35
C ASP A 29 10.54 1.84 2.33
N LYS A 30 11.37 0.80 2.51
CA LYS A 30 12.54 0.57 1.68
C LYS A 30 12.19 0.20 0.24
N TYR A 31 11.21 -0.68 0.05
CA TYR A 31 10.94 -1.27 -1.27
C TYR A 31 9.68 -0.72 -1.96
N ILE A 32 8.70 -0.26 -1.18
CA ILE A 32 7.38 0.12 -1.70
C ILE A 32 7.23 1.65 -1.67
N ARG A 33 7.42 2.29 -0.51
CA ARG A 33 7.30 3.76 -0.37
C ARG A 33 8.40 4.53 -1.10
N SER A 34 9.60 3.94 -1.20
CA SER A 34 10.73 4.55 -1.90
C SER A 34 10.55 4.60 -3.42
N SER A 35 9.55 3.89 -3.97
CA SER A 35 9.28 3.96 -5.41
C SER A 35 8.40 5.16 -5.73
N ASP A 36 8.80 5.91 -6.77
CA ASP A 36 8.01 7.02 -7.31
C ASP A 36 6.79 6.54 -8.12
N GLU A 37 6.75 5.25 -8.48
CA GLU A 37 5.67 4.65 -9.26
C GLU A 37 4.43 4.35 -8.41
N LEU A 38 4.58 4.29 -7.09
CA LEU A 38 3.47 4.08 -6.18
C LEU A 38 2.68 5.38 -5.98
N LYS A 39 1.45 5.41 -6.51
CA LYS A 39 0.56 6.55 -6.28
C LYS A 39 0.10 6.63 -4.83
N ARG A 40 0.23 7.84 -4.29
CA ARG A 40 -0.03 8.19 -2.89
C ARG A 40 -0.84 9.47 -2.80
N PHE A 41 -1.71 9.53 -1.79
CA PHE A 41 -2.46 10.72 -1.44
C PHE A 41 -1.79 11.43 -0.27
N MET A 42 -1.56 12.72 -0.42
CA MET A 42 -1.11 13.56 0.68
C MET A 42 -2.32 14.07 1.46
N VAL A 43 -2.48 13.63 2.71
CA VAL A 43 -3.49 14.15 3.64
C VAL A 43 -2.75 14.94 4.72
N GLY A 44 -2.65 16.25 4.49
CA GLY A 44 -1.76 17.11 5.28
C GLY A 44 -0.30 16.73 5.09
N LYS A 45 0.35 16.23 6.16
CA LYS A 45 1.75 15.75 6.14
C LYS A 45 1.88 14.22 6.07
N GLN A 46 0.75 13.50 5.97
CA GLN A 46 0.75 12.04 5.98
C GLN A 46 0.44 11.50 4.58
N GLU A 47 1.24 10.53 4.16
CA GLU A 47 0.97 9.75 2.95
C GLU A 47 -0.08 8.68 3.23
N ARG A 48 -1.02 8.52 2.29
CA ARG A 48 -2.08 7.52 2.30
C ARG A 48 -2.10 6.73 1.01
N TYR A 49 -2.42 5.45 1.13
CA TYR A 49 -2.37 4.50 0.02
C TYR A 49 -3.75 3.89 -0.21
N THR A 50 -4.10 3.65 -1.47
CA THR A 50 -5.30 2.86 -1.78
C THR A 50 -4.89 1.42 -2.00
N ILE A 51 -5.77 0.48 -1.61
CA ILE A 51 -5.56 -0.96 -1.84
C ILE A 51 -5.26 -1.23 -3.32
N ASN A 52 -6.04 -0.64 -4.23
CA ASN A 52 -5.91 -0.84 -5.66
C ASN A 52 -4.52 -0.44 -6.20
N GLU A 53 -3.98 0.70 -5.76
CA GLU A 53 -2.64 1.11 -6.20
C GLU A 53 -1.53 0.26 -5.57
N LEU A 54 -1.70 -0.23 -4.33
CA LEU A 54 -0.78 -1.20 -3.73
C LEU A 54 -0.78 -2.53 -4.50
N GLU A 55 -1.96 -3.06 -4.86
CA GLU A 55 -2.07 -4.29 -5.64
C GLU A 55 -1.42 -4.13 -7.03
N LYS A 56 -1.72 -3.04 -7.74
CA LYS A 56 -1.08 -2.74 -9.04
C LYS A 56 0.43 -2.64 -8.93
N PHE A 57 0.92 -1.97 -7.89
CA PHE A 57 2.35 -1.83 -7.65
C PHE A 57 3.01 -3.21 -7.53
N ILE A 58 2.43 -4.10 -6.71
CA ILE A 58 2.97 -5.45 -6.55
C ILE A 58 2.92 -6.23 -7.86
N VAL A 59 1.81 -6.20 -8.60
CA VAL A 59 1.71 -6.92 -9.88
C VAL A 59 2.74 -6.42 -10.90
N ASN A 60 2.96 -5.11 -10.98
CA ASN A 60 3.91 -4.52 -11.92
C ASN A 60 5.38 -4.77 -11.54
N HIS A 61 5.69 -4.83 -10.25
CA HIS A 61 7.04 -5.06 -9.74
C HIS A 61 7.32 -6.52 -9.36
N SER A 62 6.34 -7.41 -9.47
CA SER A 62 6.54 -8.85 -9.29
C SER A 62 7.23 -9.39 -10.54
N ILE A 63 8.48 -9.79 -10.36
CA ILE A 63 9.29 -10.40 -11.41
C ILE A 63 8.79 -11.84 -11.57
N HIS A 64 8.45 -12.24 -12.80
CA HIS A 64 8.12 -13.62 -13.17
C HIS A 64 9.39 -14.44 -13.43
#